data_AF-A0A1T1BMF9-F1
#
_entry.id   AF-A0A1T1BMF9-F1
#
_cell.length_a   1.000
_cell.length_b   1.000
_cell.length_c   1.000
_cell.angle_alpha   90.00
_cell.angle_beta   90.00
_cell.angle_gamma   90.00
#
_symmetry.space_group_name_H-M   'P 1'
#
loop_
_entity.id
_entity.type
_entity.pdbx_description
1 polymer ?
#
loop_
_entity_poly.entity_id
_entity_poly.type
_entity_poly.pdbx_seq_one_letter_code
_entity_poly.pdbx_strand_id
1 'polypeptide(L)' 'MNTTEIKGNWNEFKGRLKQKYADLTDDDLLYEEGKEDEIYGRIQQKLGKTKDEWDKIVSDL' A
#
# COMPACT_ATOMS: atom_id res chain seq x y z
N MET A 1 0.78 -3.11 -12.20
CA MET A 1 2.26 -2.91 -12.20
C MET A 1 2.93 -4.05 -11.43
N ASN A 2 4.23 -4.31 -11.65
CA ASN A 2 4.92 -5.43 -10.98
C ASN A 2 5.13 -5.11 -9.49
N THR A 3 4.67 -6.01 -8.60
CA THR A 3 4.83 -5.95 -7.14
C THR A 3 6.29 -5.72 -6.71
N THR A 4 7.24 -6.08 -7.58
CA THR A 4 8.68 -5.89 -7.43
C THR A 4 9.12 -4.42 -7.40
N GLU A 5 8.44 -3.52 -8.11
CA GLU A 5 8.80 -2.08 -8.15
C GLU A 5 8.35 -1.36 -6.88
N ILE A 6 7.22 -1.79 -6.32
CA ILE A 6 6.67 -1.29 -5.05
C ILE A 6 7.64 -1.57 -3.89
N LYS A 7 8.30 -2.73 -3.90
CA LYS A 7 9.34 -3.09 -2.91
C LYS A 7 10.52 -2.12 -2.92
N GLY A 8 11.01 -1.76 -4.10
CA GLY A 8 12.13 -0.82 -4.25
C GLY A 8 11.78 0.62 -3.85
N ASN A 9 10.53 1.02 -4.09
CA ASN A 9 10.05 2.38 -3.86
C ASN A 9 9.02 2.50 -2.73
N TRP A 10 8.97 1.55 -1.79
CA TRP A 10 7.90 1.48 -0.78
C TRP A 10 7.77 2.77 0.03
N ASN A 11 8.90 3.41 0.36
CA ASN A 11 8.89 4.67 1.10
C ASN A 11 8.26 5.84 0.33
N GLU A 12 8.38 5.86 -1.01
CA GLU A 12 7.71 6.87 -1.82
C GLU A 12 6.23 6.50 -1.98
N PHE A 13 5.96 5.22 -2.26
CA PHE A 13 4.61 4.69 -2.41
C PHE A 13 3.75 4.96 -1.17
N LYS A 14 4.26 4.67 0.04
CA LYS A 14 3.57 4.96 1.30
C LYS A 14 3.31 6.46 1.48
N GLY A 15 4.25 7.31 1.07
CA GLY A 15 4.11 8.76 1.16
C GLY A 15 2.94 9.26 0.31
N ARG A 16 2.86 8.80 -0.94
CA ARG A 16 1.75 9.12 -1.84
C ARG A 16 0.42 8.53 -1.35
N LEU A 17 0.44 7.30 -0.81
CA LEU A 17 -0.75 6.67 -0.20
C LEU A 17 -1.30 7.49 0.96
N LYS A 18 -0.45 7.96 1.88
CA LYS A 18 -0.88 8.84 2.99
C LYS A 18 -1.43 10.17 2.50
N GLN A 19 -0.85 10.73 1.45
CA GLN A 19 -1.37 11.97 0.86
C GLN A 19 -2.75 11.77 0.23
N LYS A 20 -2.99 10.63 -0.43
CA LYS A 20 -4.26 10.31 -1.10
C LYS A 20 -5.32 9.81 -0.13
N TYR A 21 -4.91 9.11 0.93
CA TYR A 21 -5.78 8.50 1.93
C TYR A 21 -5.35 8.95 3.33
N ALA A 22 -6.03 9.99 3.84
CA ALA A 22 -5.79 10.53 5.18
C ALA A 22 -6.10 9.53 6.32
N ASP A 23 -6.80 8.44 6.01
CA ASP A 23 -7.13 7.37 6.96
C ASP A 23 -5.95 6.42 7.23
N LEU A 24 -4.94 6.43 6.36
CA LEU A 24 -3.73 5.62 6.51
C LEU A 24 -2.70 6.31 7.39
N THR A 25 -2.18 5.57 8.35
CA THR A 25 -1.08 6.01 9.20
C THR A 25 0.24 5.36 8.79
N ASP A 26 1.35 5.86 9.33
CA ASP A 26 2.66 5.22 9.14
C ASP A 26 2.71 3.79 9.67
N ASP A 27 1.88 3.47 10.68
CA ASP A 27 1.81 2.13 11.27
C ASP A 27 1.09 1.14 10.34
N ASP A 28 0.03 1.59 9.67
CA ASP A 28 -0.71 0.79 8.68
C ASP A 28 0.14 0.49 7.43
N LEU A 29 1.10 1.36 7.13
CA LEU A 29 2.00 1.25 5.98
C LEU A 29 3.42 0.80 6.37
N LEU A 30 3.58 0.34 7.61
CA LEU A 30 4.86 -0.12 8.12
C LEU A 30 5.25 -1.39 7.39
N TYR A 31 6.30 -1.30 6.56
CA TYR A 31 6.81 -2.44 5.82
C TYR A 31 7.85 -3.21 6.63
N GLU A 32 7.59 -4.50 6.82
CA GLU A 32 8.53 -5.49 7.31
C GLU A 32 8.86 -6.45 6.18
N GLU A 33 10.16 -6.68 5.95
CA GLU A 33 10.61 -7.62 4.93
C GLU A 33 10.06 -9.02 5.19
N GLY A 34 9.42 -9.61 4.16
CA GLY A 34 8.75 -10.91 4.27
C GLY A 34 7.31 -10.87 4.79
N LYS A 35 6.78 -9.69 5.16
CA LYS A 35 5.37 -9.50 5.57
C LYS A 35 4.54 -8.69 4.57
N GLU A 36 4.90 -8.77 3.29
CA GLU A 36 4.20 -8.08 2.20
C GLU A 36 2.69 -8.34 2.22
N ASP A 37 2.29 -9.60 2.25
CA ASP A 37 0.87 -9.99 2.28
C ASP A 37 0.12 -9.43 3.49
N GLU A 38 0.77 -9.31 4.64
CA GLU A 38 0.14 -8.76 5.85
C GLU A 38 -0.16 -7.27 5.70
N ILE A 39 0.79 -6.52 5.15
CA ILE A 39 0.63 -5.08 4.91
C ILE A 39 -0.46 -4.85 3.87
N TYR A 40 -0.45 -5.61 2.77
CA TYR A 40 -1.50 -5.53 1.77
C TYR A 40 -2.88 -5.83 2.37
N GLY A 41 -2.98 -6.87 3.22
CA GLY A 41 -4.21 -7.21 3.93
C GLY A 41 -4.70 -6.10 4.84
N ARG A 42 -3.80 -5.50 5.66
CA ARG A 42 -4.14 -4.38 6.53
C ARG A 42 -4.64 -3.17 5.75
N ILE A 43 -3.96 -2.80 4.66
CA ILE A 43 -4.37 -1.66 3.83
C ILE A 43 -5.72 -1.92 3.16
N GLN A 44 -5.98 -3.13 2.66
CA GLN A 44 -7.29 -3.50 2.13
C GLN A 44 -8.39 -3.39 3.19
N GLN A 45 -8.15 -3.87 4.41
CA GLN A 45 -9.12 -3.79 5.50
C GLN A 45 -9.37 -2.34 5.94
N LYS A 46 -8.31 -1.54 6.04
CA LYS A 46 -8.38 -0.13 6.46
C LYS A 46 -9.11 0.73 5.44
N LEU A 47 -8.74 0.60 4.17
CA LEU A 47 -9.38 1.37 3.09
C LEU A 47 -10.74 0.80 2.67
N GLY A 48 -11.09 -0.41 3.09
CA GLY A 48 -12.26 -1.15 2.62
C GLY A 48 -12.22 -1.41 1.10
N LYS A 49 -11.02 -1.49 0.51
CA LYS A 49 -10.80 -1.57 -0.94
C LYS A 49 -10.66 -3.03 -1.36
N THR A 50 -11.30 -3.39 -2.47
CA THR A 50 -11.11 -4.72 -3.08
C THR A 50 -9.72 -4.83 -3.72
N LYS A 51 -9.32 -6.05 -4.08
CA LYS A 51 -8.04 -6.31 -4.76
C LYS A 51 -7.92 -5.55 -6.09
N ASP A 52 -9.03 -5.36 -6.79
CA ASP A 52 -9.10 -4.61 -8.04
C ASP A 52 -8.83 -3.11 -7.83
N GLU A 53 -9.45 -2.54 -6.79
CA GLU A 53 -9.21 -1.15 -6.39
C GLU A 53 -7.76 -0.95 -5.91
N TRP A 54 -7.19 -1.93 -5.22
CA TRP A 54 -5.78 -1.92 -4.84
C TRP A 54 -4.86 -1.87 -6.07
N ASP A 55 -5.10 -2.72 -7.06
CA ASP A 55 -4.29 -2.75 -8.29
C ASP A 55 -4.37 -1.42 -9.04
N LYS A 56 -5.54 -0.78 -9.05
CA LYS A 56 -5.71 0.57 -9.60
C LYS A 56 -4.92 1.63 -8.82
N ILE A 57 -4.94 1.57 -7.49
CA ILE A 57 -4.16 2.51 -6.65
C ILE A 57 -2.67 2.33 -6.94
N VAL A 58 -2.21 1.08 -6.94
CA VAL A 58 -0.83 0.72 -7.25
C VAL A 58 -0.42 1.20 -8.63
N SER A 59 -1.32 1.12 -9.62
CA SER A 59 -1.03 1.51 -11.00
C SER A 59 -1.20 3.01 -11.28
N ASP A 60 -1.86 3.75 -10.40
CA ASP A 60 -2.06 5.20 -10.46
C ASP A 60 -0.95 5.97 -9.71
N LEU A 61 -0.34 5.31 -8.72
CA LEU A 61 0.77 5.81 -7.92
C LEU A 61 2.13 5.58 -8.60
#